data_AF-A0A094E7A4-F1
#
_entry.id   AF-A0A094E7A4-F1
#
_cell.length_a   1.000
_cell.length_b   1.000
_cell.length_c   1.000
_cell.angle_alpha   90.00
_cell.angle_beta   90.00
_cell.angle_gamma   90.00
#
_symmetry.space_group_name_H-M   'P 1'
#
loop_
_entity.id
_entity.type
_entity.pdbx_description
1 polymer ?
#
loop_
_entity_poly.entity_id
_entity_poly.type
_entity_poly.pdbx_seq_one_letter_code
_entity_poly.pdbx_strand_id
1 'polypeptide(L)'
;MASASAAATAPNRSPPPPSTHRLPTQTAAQALAAQRAEEDVKMGVEGLDALLGVRRGEVMEVFGAPGVGKRGFGLQFAVAALRRGEGVVWVDAGHPLPGPRLEAVLAASFATTTSEAASQPPSQPPHPSPSPPPT
;
A
#
# COMPACT_ATOMS: atom_id res chain seq x y z
N MET A 1 29.69 4.68 -53.63
CA MET A 1 29.09 5.22 -52.40
C MET A 1 28.68 4.06 -51.52
N ALA A 2 29.09 4.10 -50.26
CA ALA A 2 28.92 3.03 -49.28
C ALA A 2 27.47 2.90 -48.80
N SER A 3 27.06 1.69 -48.42
CA SER A 3 26.32 1.51 -47.18
C SER A 3 26.43 0.06 -46.71
N ALA A 4 27.01 -0.11 -45.53
CA ALA A 4 27.29 -1.38 -44.89
C ALA A 4 26.03 -1.92 -44.18
N SER A 5 25.89 -3.24 -44.22
CA SER A 5 24.90 -4.05 -43.50
C SER A 5 25.06 -3.93 -41.98
N ALA A 6 23.94 -3.78 -41.27
CA ALA A 6 23.88 -3.96 -39.82
C ALA A 6 22.79 -4.99 -39.49
N ALA A 7 23.14 -6.27 -39.64
CA ALA A 7 22.37 -7.35 -39.06
C ALA A 7 22.47 -7.24 -37.53
N ALA A 8 21.33 -7.06 -36.86
CA ALA A 8 21.23 -7.04 -35.41
C ALA A 8 21.65 -8.41 -34.86
N THR A 9 22.89 -8.51 -34.39
CA THR A 9 23.42 -9.65 -33.64
C THR A 9 22.57 -9.87 -32.40
N ALA A 10 21.86 -10.99 -32.36
CA ALA A 10 21.18 -11.46 -31.16
C ALA A 10 22.19 -11.58 -30.01
N PRO A 11 21.85 -11.17 -28.77
CA PRO A 11 22.75 -11.28 -27.65
C PRO A 11 23.08 -12.75 -27.39
N ASN A 12 24.34 -13.10 -27.55
CA ASN A 12 24.94 -14.40 -27.25
C ASN A 12 24.60 -14.80 -25.80
N ARG A 13 23.66 -15.72 -25.60
CA ARG A 13 23.35 -16.29 -24.28
C ARG A 13 24.35 -17.41 -23.98
N SER A 14 25.62 -17.05 -23.79
CA SER A 14 26.56 -17.94 -23.12
C SER A 14 26.00 -18.29 -21.73
N PRO A 15 26.05 -19.56 -21.28
CA PRO A 15 25.62 -19.93 -19.93
C PRO A 15 26.43 -19.13 -18.90
N PRO A 16 25.79 -18.59 -17.85
CA PRO A 16 26.48 -17.80 -16.85
C PRO A 16 27.57 -18.63 -16.16
N PRO A 17 28.75 -18.04 -15.87
CA PRO A 17 29.81 -18.72 -15.15
C PRO A 17 29.34 -19.19 -13.76
N PRO A 18 29.94 -20.25 -13.20
CA PRO A 18 29.49 -20.86 -11.94
C PRO A 18 29.46 -19.82 -10.80
N SER A 19 28.24 -19.58 -10.31
CA SER A 19 27.83 -18.88 -9.08
C SER A 19 28.89 -17.97 -8.42
N THR A 20 28.93 -16.72 -8.86
CA THR A 20 29.46 -15.64 -8.02
C THR A 20 28.41 -15.33 -6.94
N HIS A 21 28.70 -15.67 -5.69
CA HIS A 21 27.87 -15.39 -4.50
C HIS A 21 27.87 -13.90 -4.16
N ARG A 22 27.49 -13.06 -5.12
CA ARG A 22 27.23 -11.63 -4.88
C ARG A 22 25.76 -11.39 -5.10
N LEU A 23 25.18 -10.61 -4.19
CA LEU A 23 23.89 -10.02 -4.45
C LEU A 23 24.00 -9.20 -5.75
N PRO A 24 22.97 -9.24 -6.61
CA PRO A 24 22.99 -8.45 -7.83
C PRO A 24 23.19 -6.98 -7.48
N THR A 25 24.22 -6.36 -8.07
CA THR A 25 24.43 -4.92 -7.96
C THR A 25 23.45 -4.20 -8.89
N GLN A 26 22.66 -3.27 -8.34
CA GLN A 26 21.85 -2.35 -9.13
C GLN A 26 22.55 -0.99 -9.22
N THR A 27 22.44 -0.32 -10.37
CA THR A 27 22.90 1.06 -10.50
C THR A 27 21.96 2.01 -9.76
N ALA A 28 22.45 3.17 -9.33
CA ALA A 28 21.60 4.19 -8.68
C ALA A 28 20.41 4.62 -9.56
N ALA A 29 20.62 4.71 -10.88
CA ALA A 29 19.57 5.06 -11.84
C ALA A 29 18.47 3.99 -11.89
N GLN A 30 18.83 2.70 -11.88
CA GLN A 30 17.87 1.60 -11.84
C GLN A 30 17.10 1.56 -10.52
N ALA A 31 17.78 1.75 -9.39
CA ALA A 31 17.13 1.81 -8.08
C ALA A 31 16.11 2.96 -8.00
N LEU A 32 16.48 4.15 -8.50
CA LEU A 32 15.58 5.31 -8.54
C LEU A 32 14.37 5.09 -9.47
N ALA A 33 14.58 4.45 -10.63
CA ALA A 33 13.50 4.12 -11.54
C ALA A 33 12.52 3.11 -10.91
N ALA A 34 13.03 2.10 -10.21
CA ALA A 34 12.20 1.12 -9.49
C ALA A 34 11.41 1.78 -8.35
N GLN A 35 12.04 2.66 -7.57
CA GLN A 35 11.36 3.40 -6.48
C GLN A 35 10.20 4.27 -6.98
N ARG A 36 10.32 4.89 -8.16
CA ARG A 36 9.26 5.73 -8.73
C ARG A 36 8.09 4.95 -9.32
N ALA A 37 8.31 3.70 -9.69
CA ALA A 37 7.29 2.83 -10.24
C ALA A 37 6.40 2.20 -9.16
N GLU A 38 6.84 2.25 -7.91
CA GLU A 38 6.13 1.65 -6.78
C GLU A 38 5.20 2.66 -6.12
N GLU A 39 3.98 2.22 -5.83
CA GLU A 39 2.99 2.98 -5.08
C GLU A 39 3.07 2.65 -3.59
N ASP A 40 2.73 3.63 -2.73
CA ASP A 40 2.69 3.44 -1.29
C ASP A 40 1.63 2.40 -0.89
N VAL A 41 2.01 1.49 0.01
CA VAL A 41 1.10 0.49 0.56
C VAL A 41 0.24 1.12 1.63
N LYS A 42 -1.01 1.44 1.26
CA LYS A 42 -1.99 2.01 2.19
C LYS A 42 -2.57 0.96 3.14
N MET A 43 -2.82 1.38 4.36
CA MET A 43 -3.51 0.67 5.44
C MET A 43 -5.03 0.71 5.33
N GLY A 44 -5.59 1.65 4.56
CA GLY A 44 -7.03 1.84 4.47
C GLY A 44 -7.63 2.53 5.71
N VAL A 45 -6.81 3.25 6.46
CA VAL A 45 -7.21 4.09 7.59
C VAL A 45 -6.69 5.48 7.29
N GLU A 46 -7.56 6.41 6.91
CA GLU A 46 -7.19 7.72 6.37
C GLU A 46 -6.17 8.47 7.22
N GLY A 47 -6.40 8.57 8.54
CA GLY A 47 -5.48 9.26 9.45
C GLY A 47 -4.13 8.56 9.59
N LEU A 48 -4.08 7.24 9.46
CA LEU A 48 -2.81 6.51 9.42
C LEU A 48 -2.14 6.66 8.07
N ASP A 49 -2.85 6.54 6.95
CA ASP A 49 -2.30 6.67 5.60
C ASP A 49 -1.73 8.07 5.33
N ALA A 50 -2.32 9.10 5.94
CA ALA A 50 -1.82 10.48 5.85
C ALA A 50 -0.54 10.71 6.68
N LEU A 51 -0.38 9.99 7.79
CA LEU A 51 0.75 10.15 8.72
C LEU A 51 1.88 9.14 8.46
N LEU A 52 1.51 7.95 7.99
CA LEU A 52 2.30 6.72 7.93
C LEU A 52 1.93 5.96 6.65
N GLY A 53 2.89 5.84 5.73
CA GLY A 53 2.78 4.99 4.54
C GLY A 53 3.99 4.06 4.47
N VAL A 54 3.76 2.78 4.21
CA VAL A 54 4.87 1.85 3.92
C VAL A 54 5.12 1.90 2.43
N ARG A 55 6.28 2.43 2.02
CA ARG A 55 6.66 2.40 0.61
C ARG A 55 7.12 0.99 0.25
N ARG A 56 6.76 0.52 -0.94
CA ARG A 56 7.29 -0.77 -1.40
C ARG A 56 8.82 -0.70 -1.47
N GLY A 57 9.48 -1.80 -1.13
CA GLY A 57 10.94 -1.86 -1.07
C GLY A 57 11.58 -1.26 0.18
N GLU A 58 10.78 -0.74 1.12
CA GLU A 58 11.27 -0.24 2.41
C GLU A 58 10.92 -1.18 3.57
N VAL A 59 11.71 -1.06 4.64
CA VAL A 59 11.47 -1.75 5.91
C VAL A 59 11.02 -0.71 6.92
N MET A 60 9.88 -0.97 7.56
CA MET A 60 9.37 -0.13 8.64
C MET A 60 9.39 -0.90 9.96
N GLU A 61 9.96 -0.28 10.98
CA GLU A 61 9.96 -0.81 12.35
C GLU A 61 8.89 -0.10 13.19
N VAL A 62 8.10 -0.88 13.93
CA VAL A 62 7.11 -0.37 14.89
C VAL A 62 7.46 -0.87 16.28
N PHE A 63 7.87 0.05 17.16
CA PHE A 63 8.32 -0.26 18.52
C PHE A 63 7.44 0.40 19.59
N GLY A 64 7.52 -0.10 20.84
CA GLY A 64 6.78 0.44 21.98
C GLY A 64 6.46 -0.60 23.06
N ALA A 65 5.86 -0.18 24.17
CA ALA A 65 5.52 -1.05 25.30
C ALA A 65 4.55 -2.19 24.91
N PRO A 66 4.44 -3.28 25.70
CA PRO A 66 3.40 -4.29 25.51
C PRO A 66 2.01 -3.66 25.54
N GLY A 67 1.11 -4.12 24.66
CA GLY A 67 -0.29 -3.66 24.64
C GLY A 67 -0.56 -2.38 23.82
N VAL A 68 0.45 -1.62 23.37
CA VAL A 68 0.25 -0.38 22.57
C VAL A 68 -0.29 -0.59 21.14
N GLY A 69 -0.65 -1.83 20.78
CA GLY A 69 -1.30 -2.11 19.51
C GLY A 69 -0.38 -2.50 18.35
N LYS A 70 0.94 -2.71 18.54
CA LYS A 70 1.88 -3.12 17.47
C LYS A 70 1.40 -4.30 16.61
N ARG A 71 0.85 -5.35 17.27
CA ARG A 71 0.27 -6.51 16.58
C ARG A 71 -1.00 -6.14 15.80
N GLY A 72 -1.82 -5.28 16.38
CA GLY A 72 -3.01 -4.75 15.71
C GLY A 72 -2.66 -3.91 14.49
N PHE A 73 -1.60 -3.12 14.56
CA PHE A 73 -1.06 -2.36 13.45
C PHE A 73 -0.61 -3.28 12.30
N GLY A 74 0.19 -4.31 12.59
CA GLY A 74 0.58 -5.30 11.58
C GLY A 74 -0.61 -6.05 10.99
N LEU A 75 -1.63 -6.33 11.80
CA LEU A 75 -2.85 -6.98 11.33
C LEU A 75 -3.64 -6.10 10.36
N GLN A 76 -3.76 -4.81 10.62
CA GLN A 76 -4.41 -3.89 9.68
C GLN A 76 -3.66 -3.79 8.37
N PHE A 77 -2.33 -3.78 8.41
CA PHE A 77 -1.51 -3.82 7.20
C PHE A 77 -1.77 -5.09 6.38
N ALA A 78 -1.80 -6.24 7.04
CA ALA A 78 -2.10 -7.52 6.41
C ALA A 78 -3.50 -7.54 5.79
N VAL A 79 -4.52 -7.09 6.53
CA VAL A 79 -5.90 -7.00 6.03
C VAL A 79 -6.00 -6.06 4.83
N ALA A 80 -5.35 -4.90 4.87
CA ALA A 80 -5.35 -3.95 3.75
C ALA A 80 -4.77 -4.58 2.47
N ALA A 81 -3.66 -5.32 2.58
CA ALA A 81 -3.07 -6.05 1.46
C ALA A 81 -3.99 -7.18 0.96
N LEU A 82 -4.56 -7.98 1.88
CA LEU A 82 -5.50 -9.05 1.53
C LEU A 82 -6.76 -8.54 0.83
N ARG A 83 -7.29 -7.37 1.22
CA ARG A 83 -8.43 -6.73 0.53
C ARG A 83 -8.11 -6.33 -0.91
N ARG A 84 -6.85 -6.03 -1.21
CA ARG A 84 -6.37 -5.76 -2.58
C ARG A 84 -6.12 -7.04 -3.39
N GLY A 85 -6.30 -8.22 -2.79
CA GLY A 85 -5.95 -9.50 -3.41
C GLY A 85 -4.45 -9.80 -3.39
N GLU A 86 -3.66 -9.08 -2.58
CA GLU A 86 -2.23 -9.33 -2.41
C GLU A 86 -1.99 -10.44 -1.38
N GLY A 87 -0.84 -11.11 -1.47
CA GLY A 87 -0.42 -12.13 -0.52
C GLY A 87 0.34 -11.55 0.68
N VAL A 88 0.17 -12.14 1.86
CA VAL A 88 0.87 -11.73 3.09
C VAL A 88 1.57 -12.93 3.72
N VAL A 89 2.84 -12.75 4.08
CA VAL A 89 3.58 -13.69 4.92
C VAL A 89 3.67 -13.11 6.33
N TRP A 90 3.07 -13.80 7.30
CA TRP A 90 3.16 -13.44 8.71
C TRP A 90 4.20 -14.32 9.41
N VAL A 91 5.31 -13.73 9.83
CA VAL A 91 6.33 -14.41 10.64
C VAL A 91 6.11 -14.00 12.10
N ASP A 92 5.89 -15.00 12.95
CA ASP A 92 5.71 -14.77 14.38
C ASP A 92 6.88 -15.34 15.20
N ALA A 93 7.25 -14.64 16.27
CA ALA A 93 8.40 -14.98 17.12
C ALA A 93 8.02 -15.53 18.51
N GLY A 94 6.73 -15.73 18.83
CA GLY A 94 6.35 -16.34 20.11
C GLY A 94 4.85 -16.49 20.43
N HIS A 95 3.94 -15.92 19.64
CA HIS A 95 2.49 -16.08 19.79
C HIS A 95 1.81 -16.27 18.42
N PRO A 96 1.24 -17.45 18.12
CA PRO A 96 0.62 -17.69 16.82
C PRO A 96 -0.42 -16.62 16.48
N LEU A 97 -0.54 -16.33 15.18
CA LEU A 97 -1.51 -15.35 14.68
C LEU A 97 -2.92 -15.74 15.16
N PRO A 98 -3.63 -14.86 15.88
CA PRO A 98 -4.98 -15.17 16.34
C PRO A 98 -5.95 -15.15 15.15
N GLY A 99 -6.17 -16.31 14.54
CA GLY A 99 -7.07 -16.50 13.38
C GLY A 99 -8.42 -15.81 13.53
N PRO A 100 -9.17 -16.00 14.63
CA PRO A 100 -10.46 -15.33 14.82
C PRO A 100 -10.37 -13.80 14.80
N ARG A 101 -9.25 -13.23 15.27
CA ARG A 101 -9.04 -11.78 15.23
C ARG A 101 -8.73 -11.31 13.81
N LEU A 102 -7.94 -12.05 13.05
CA LEU A 102 -7.70 -11.76 11.63
C LEU A 102 -9.02 -11.79 10.86
N GLU A 103 -9.80 -12.87 11.00
CA GLU A 103 -11.10 -13.02 10.33
C GLU A 103 -12.07 -11.90 10.69
N ALA A 104 -12.15 -11.53 11.98
CA ALA A 104 -13.01 -10.43 12.42
C ALA A 104 -12.60 -9.08 11.80
N VAL A 105 -11.30 -8.80 11.72
CA VAL A 105 -10.80 -7.55 11.12
C VAL A 105 -11.01 -7.55 9.60
N LEU A 106 -10.78 -8.68 8.93
CA LEU A 106 -11.11 -8.85 7.51
C LEU A 106 -12.59 -8.59 7.27
N ALA A 107 -13.49 -9.28 7.97
CA ALA A 107 -14.94 -9.12 7.81
C ALA A 107 -15.39 -7.68 8.05
N ALA A 108 -14.91 -7.04 9.13
CA ALA A 108 -15.23 -5.64 9.44
C ALA A 108 -14.77 -4.68 8.33
N SER A 109 -13.63 -4.95 7.70
CA SER A 109 -13.09 -4.10 6.62
C SER A 109 -13.93 -4.12 5.34
N PHE A 110 -14.73 -5.16 5.11
CA PHE A 110 -15.65 -5.25 3.97
C PHE A 110 -17.03 -4.62 4.25
N ALA A 111 -17.43 -4.52 5.52
CA ALA A 111 -18.72 -3.95 5.90
C ALA A 111 -18.83 -2.44 5.62
N THR A 112 -17.71 -1.72 5.66
CA THR A 112 -17.68 -0.25 5.51
C THR A 112 -18.11 0.23 4.11
N THR A 113 -17.97 -0.59 3.07
CA THR A 113 -18.31 -0.21 1.69
C THR A 113 -19.83 -0.02 1.45
N THR A 114 -20.70 -0.45 2.37
CA THR A 114 -22.17 -0.35 2.19
C THR A 114 -22.78 0.91 2.85
N SER A 115 -22.01 1.64 3.67
CA SER A 115 -22.55 2.73 4.51
C SER A 115 -22.13 4.14 4.05
N GLU A 116 -22.10 4.41 2.74
CA GLU A 116 -21.84 5.77 2.21
C GLU A 116 -22.97 6.31 1.33
N ALA A 117 -24.03 5.54 1.08
CA ALA A 117 -25.22 6.00 0.34
C ALA A 117 -26.29 6.69 1.22
N ALA A 118 -26.16 6.65 2.54
CA ALA A 118 -27.21 7.10 3.47
C ALA A 118 -26.92 8.46 4.17
N SER A 119 -25.82 9.13 3.83
CA SER A 119 -25.42 10.40 4.47
C SER A 119 -25.54 11.59 3.51
N GLN A 120 -26.67 11.72 2.79
CA GLN A 120 -27.11 13.03 2.33
C GLN A 120 -27.88 13.69 3.49
N PRO A 121 -27.43 14.82 4.05
CA PRO A 121 -28.24 15.58 4.99
C PRO A 121 -29.51 16.06 4.26
N PRO A 122 -30.68 16.06 4.92
CA PRO A 122 -31.91 16.58 4.31
C PRO A 122 -31.67 18.02 3.88
N SER A 123 -31.93 18.29 2.60
CA SER A 123 -31.81 19.61 1.99
C SER A 123 -32.62 20.61 2.80
N GLN A 124 -31.93 21.58 3.40
CA GLN A 124 -32.54 22.63 4.20
C GLN A 124 -33.51 23.43 3.31
N PRO A 125 -34.78 23.66 3.71
CA PRO A 125 -35.71 24.46 2.92
C PRO A 125 -35.19 25.90 2.77
N PRO A 126 -35.42 26.56 1.62
CA PRO A 126 -34.86 27.88 1.36
C PRO A 126 -35.33 28.91 2.39
N HIS A 127 -34.39 29.58 3.03
CA HIS A 127 -34.65 30.71 3.94
C HIS A 127 -35.20 31.91 3.15
N PRO A 128 -36.27 32.59 3.59
CA PRO A 128 -36.74 33.81 2.94
C PRO A 128 -35.77 34.98 3.19
N SER A 129 -35.48 35.74 2.12
CA SER A 129 -34.61 36.94 2.16
C SER A 129 -35.21 38.05 3.05
N PRO A 130 -34.37 38.86 3.73
CA PRO A 130 -34.87 39.94 4.58
C PRO A 130 -35.41 41.13 3.77
N SER A 131 -36.58 41.64 4.19
CA SER A 131 -37.21 42.84 3.63
C SER A 131 -36.41 44.12 3.95
N PRO A 132 -36.37 45.12 3.05
CA PRO A 132 -35.68 46.39 3.32
C PRO A 132 -36.42 47.25 4.36
N PRO A 133 -35.71 48.14 5.09
CA PRO A 133 -36.29 48.94 6.15
C PRO A 133 -37.19 50.06 5.60
N PRO A 134 -38.26 50.45 6.34
CA PRO A 134 -39.13 51.56 5.94
C PRO A 134 -38.43 52.92 6.15
N THR A 135 -38.77 53.88 5.29
CA THR A 135 -38.36 55.29 5.33
C THR A 135 -39.12 56.06 6.42
#